data_AF-A0A842IZK0-F1
#
_entry.id   AF-A0A842IZK0-F1
#
_cell.length_a   1.000
_cell.length_b   1.000
_cell.length_c   1.000
_cell.angle_alpha   90.00
_cell.angle_beta   90.00
_cell.angle_gamma   90.00
#
_symmetry.space_group_name_H-M   'P 1'
#
loop_
_entity.id
_entity.type
_entity.pdbx_description
1 polymer ?
#
loop_
_entity_poly.entity_id
_entity_poly.type
_entity_poly.pdbx_seq_one_letter_code
_entity_poly.pdbx_strand_id
1 'polypeptide(L)'
;MLTTIIVILISLVILMIYVGGLLAFTPDRKDDKYIISILKVGFRYLDNGKSRKFKLYGTLEFHLGYLIILFAYKILDGRKYAEIKA
;
A
#
# COMPACT_ATOMS: atom_id res chain seq x y z
N MET A 1 -26.02 -11.18 1.44
CA MET A 1 -24.71 -11.30 2.14
C MET A 1 -23.54 -11.12 1.19
N LEU A 2 -23.41 -11.92 0.12
CA LEU A 2 -22.30 -11.81 -0.84
C LEU A 2 -22.19 -10.41 -1.46
N THR A 3 -23.31 -9.84 -1.90
CA THR A 3 -23.40 -8.48 -2.44
C THR A 3 -22.92 -7.43 -1.44
N THR A 4 -23.29 -7.55 -0.17
CA THR A 4 -22.83 -6.65 0.90
C THR A 4 -21.32 -6.72 1.11
N ILE A 5 -20.74 -7.93 1.09
CA ILE A 5 -19.29 -8.13 1.22
C ILE A 5 -18.54 -7.49 0.05
N ILE A 6 -19.04 -7.67 -1.17
CA ILE A 6 -18.45 -7.07 -2.38
C ILE A 6 -18.48 -5.54 -2.28
N VAL A 7 -19.60 -4.96 -1.85
CA VAL A 7 -19.72 -3.50 -1.66
C VAL A 7 -18.68 -3.00 -0.65
N ILE A 8 -18.53 -3.67 0.50
CA ILE A 8 -17.54 -3.30 1.53
C ILE A 8 -16.12 -3.36 0.96
N LEU A 9 -15.78 -4.42 0.22
CA LEU A 9 -14.46 -4.58 -0.41
C LEU A 9 -14.17 -3.46 -1.41
N ILE A 10 -15.14 -3.12 -2.26
CA ILE A 10 -15.00 -2.03 -3.24
C ILE A 10 -14.84 -0.69 -2.52
N SER A 11 -15.64 -0.42 -1.48
CA SER A 11 -15.52 0.81 -0.69
C SER A 11 -14.14 0.94 -0.03
N LEU A 12 -13.58 -0.15 0.48
CA LEU A 12 -12.22 -0.16 1.04
C LEU A 12 -11.17 0.16 -0.02
N VAL A 13 -11.29 -0.40 -1.23
CA VAL A 13 -10.38 -0.12 -2.35
C VAL A 13 -10.46 1.36 -2.75
N ILE A 14 -11.66 1.92 -2.88
CA ILE A 14 -11.86 3.35 -3.18
C ILE A 14 -11.21 4.23 -2.11
N LEU A 15 -11.40 3.89 -0.83
CA LEU A 15 -10.80 4.62 0.29
C LEU A 15 -9.27 4.58 0.23
N MET A 16 -8.67 3.41 -0.05
CA MET A 16 -7.21 3.30 -0.20
C MET A 16 -6.69 4.16 -1.34
N ILE A 17 -7.35 4.18 -2.50
CA ILE A 17 -6.97 5.01 -3.64
C ILE A 17 -7.05 6.49 -3.28
N TYR A 18 -8.12 6.92 -2.60
CA TYR A 18 -8.30 8.30 -2.16
C TYR A 18 -7.20 8.76 -1.20
N VAL A 19 -6.91 7.96 -0.16
CA VAL A 19 -5.84 8.25 0.79
C VAL A 19 -4.46 8.23 0.11
N GLY A 20 -4.22 7.28 -0.80
CA GLY A 20 -2.97 7.22 -1.57
C GLY A 20 -2.78 8.46 -2.45
N GLY A 21 -3.86 8.94 -3.09
CA GLY A 21 -3.85 10.19 -3.84
C GLY A 21 -3.53 11.40 -2.96
N LEU A 22 -4.18 11.54 -1.81
CA LEU A 22 -3.87 12.60 -0.85
C LEU A 22 -2.39 12.58 -0.42
N LEU A 23 -1.86 11.40 -0.09
CA LEU A 23 -0.45 11.28 0.28
C LEU A 23 0.50 11.65 -0.86
N ALA A 24 0.13 11.41 -2.11
CA ALA A 24 0.93 11.76 -3.28
C ALA A 24 0.87 13.26 -3.61
N PHE A 25 -0.32 13.87 -3.62
CA PHE A 25 -0.53 15.24 -4.09
C PHE A 25 -0.39 16.33 -3.01
N THR A 26 -0.53 15.97 -1.73
CA THR A 26 -0.31 16.88 -0.58
C THR A 26 0.80 16.35 0.32
N PRO A 27 2.07 16.34 -0.15
CA PRO A 27 3.15 15.75 0.61
C PRO A 27 3.59 16.61 1.81
N ASP A 28 3.24 16.19 3.03
CA ASP A 28 3.95 16.61 4.25
C ASP A 28 5.04 15.58 4.58
N ARG A 29 6.25 16.04 4.93
CA ARG A 29 7.36 15.20 5.39
C ARG A 29 6.98 14.39 6.63
N LYS A 30 6.04 14.88 7.45
CA LYS A 30 5.54 14.15 8.62
C LYS A 30 4.76 12.89 8.25
N ASP A 31 4.26 12.81 7.01
CA ASP A 31 3.44 11.70 6.53
C ASP A 31 4.27 10.56 5.92
N ASP A 32 5.56 10.78 5.69
CA ASP A 32 6.51 9.77 5.20
C ASP A 32 6.53 8.54 6.09
N LYS A 33 6.36 8.74 7.41
CA LYS A 33 6.29 7.64 8.39
C LYS A 33 5.17 6.65 8.09
N TYR A 34 4.06 7.12 7.52
CA TYR A 34 2.94 6.26 7.14
C TYR A 34 3.28 5.46 5.88
N ILE A 35 3.91 6.09 4.88
CA ILE A 35 4.34 5.41 3.66
C ILE A 35 5.41 4.36 3.95
N ILE A 36 6.38 4.68 4.81
CA ILE A 36 7.39 3.73 5.30
C ILE A 36 6.72 2.57 6.05
N SER A 37 5.69 2.83 6.83
CA SER A 37 4.94 1.78 7.53
C SER A 37 4.21 0.86 6.55
N ILE A 38 3.60 1.41 5.49
CA ILE A 38 2.97 0.63 4.41
C ILE A 38 4.02 -0.24 3.70
N LEU A 39 5.20 0.31 3.38
CA LEU A 39 6.31 -0.46 2.81
C LEU A 39 6.75 -1.60 3.72
N LYS A 40 6.93 -1.34 5.03
CA LYS A 40 7.29 -2.38 6.01
C LYS A 40 6.25 -3.51 6.05
N VAL A 41 4.97 -3.19 5.96
CA VAL A 41 3.90 -4.19 5.87
C VAL A 41 4.05 -5.00 4.58
N GLY A 42 4.23 -4.35 3.44
CA GLY A 42 4.43 -5.03 2.15
C GLY A 42 5.63 -5.99 2.17
N PHE A 43 6.78 -5.56 2.71
CA PHE A 43 7.95 -6.42 2.86
C PHE A 43 7.71 -7.61 3.79
N ARG A 44 6.97 -7.41 4.88
CA ARG A 44 6.60 -8.51 5.79
C ARG A 44 5.72 -9.54 5.09
N TYR A 45 4.75 -9.11 4.29
CA TYR A 45 3.92 -10.03 3.50
C TYR A 45 4.73 -10.78 2.46
N LEU A 46 5.70 -10.12 1.83
CA LEU A 46 6.59 -10.73 0.85
C LEU A 46 7.49 -11.79 1.48
N ASP A 47 8.03 -11.52 2.68
CA ASP A 47 8.85 -12.46 3.44
C ASP A 47 8.05 -13.65 4.01
N ASN A 48 6.85 -13.38 4.53
CA ASN A 48 5.90 -14.40 4.97
C ASN A 48 5.47 -15.31 3.81
N GLY A 49 5.22 -14.73 2.63
CA GLY A 49 4.86 -15.46 1.42
C GLY A 49 5.97 -16.39 0.93
N LYS A 50 7.24 -15.96 1.03
CA LYS A 50 8.42 -16.79 0.68
C LYS A 50 8.66 -17.92 1.68
N SER A 51 8.43 -17.69 2.97
CA SER A 51 8.74 -18.64 4.04
C SER A 51 7.65 -19.69 4.29
N ARG A 52 6.44 -19.51 3.74
CA ARG A 52 5.32 -20.45 3.96
C ARG A 52 5.48 -21.76 3.21
N LYS A 53 5.31 -22.87 3.95
CA LYS A 53 5.25 -24.24 3.41
C LYS A 53 4.02 -24.49 2.51
N PHE A 54 2.91 -23.78 2.75
CA PHE A 54 1.69 -23.93 1.96
C PHE A 54 1.74 -23.04 0.71
N LYS A 55 2.06 -23.64 -0.45
CA LYS A 55 2.35 -22.92 -1.71
C LYS A 55 1.27 -21.92 -2.11
N LEU A 56 -0.02 -22.26 -2.02
CA LEU A 56 -1.09 -21.41 -2.54
C LEU A 56 -1.27 -20.11 -1.74
N TYR A 57 -1.31 -20.22 -0.41
CA TYR A 57 -1.37 -19.07 0.49
C TYR A 57 -0.07 -18.26 0.50
N GLY A 58 1.08 -18.93 0.37
CA GLY A 58 2.38 -18.26 0.23
C GLY A 58 2.47 -17.41 -1.03
N THR A 59 2.00 -17.92 -2.17
CA THR A 59 1.92 -17.18 -3.43
C THR A 59 0.99 -15.97 -3.31
N LEU A 60 -0.18 -16.11 -2.67
CA LEU A 60 -1.10 -14.99 -2.46
C LEU A 60 -0.49 -13.89 -1.58
N GLU A 61 0.14 -14.25 -0.45
CA GLU A 61 0.81 -13.28 0.42
C GLU A 61 1.99 -12.60 -0.28
N PHE A 62 2.73 -13.33 -1.10
CA PHE A 62 3.81 -12.78 -1.90
C PHE A 62 3.30 -11.71 -2.89
N HIS A 63 2.23 -12.01 -3.63
CA HIS A 63 1.64 -11.08 -4.60
C HIS A 63 0.99 -9.88 -3.92
N LEU A 64 0.32 -10.09 -2.78
CA LEU A 64 -0.21 -9.00 -1.96
C LEU A 64 0.90 -8.09 -1.43
N GLY A 65 1.99 -8.67 -0.91
CA GLY A 65 3.15 -7.91 -0.46
C GLY A 65 3.76 -7.06 -1.58
N TYR A 66 3.91 -7.66 -2.77
CA TYR A 66 4.39 -6.95 -3.96
C TYR A 66 3.46 -5.79 -4.37
N LEU A 67 2.14 -6.01 -4.36
CA LEU A 67 1.14 -4.97 -4.63
C LEU A 67 1.22 -3.79 -3.64
N ILE A 68 1.36 -4.09 -2.35
CA ILE A 68 1.48 -3.07 -1.29
C ILE A 68 2.76 -2.24 -1.50
N ILE A 69 3.89 -2.89 -1.83
CA ILE A 69 5.15 -2.20 -2.10
C ILE A 69 5.04 -1.31 -3.34
N LEU A 70 4.48 -1.83 -4.44
CA LEU A 70 4.27 -1.05 -5.65
C LEU A 70 3.37 0.16 -5.41
N PHE A 71 2.28 -0.02 -4.66
CA PHE A 71 1.37 1.06 -4.31
C PHE A 71 2.08 2.15 -3.52
N ALA A 72 2.82 1.79 -2.47
CA ALA A 72 3.59 2.75 -1.67
C ALA A 72 4.70 3.43 -2.49
N TYR A 73 5.38 2.69 -3.37
CA TYR A 73 6.36 3.26 -4.29
C TYR A 73 5.73 4.31 -5.21
N LYS A 74 4.56 4.01 -5.79
CA LYS A 74 3.83 4.95 -6.64
C LYS A 74 3.39 6.21 -5.91
N ILE A 75 3.02 6.10 -4.64
CA ILE A 75 2.77 7.28 -3.80
C ILE A 75 4.04 8.11 -3.68
N LEU A 76 5.19 7.51 -3.33
CA LEU A 76 6.47 8.23 -3.22
C LEU A 76 6.91 8.89 -4.53
N ASP A 77 6.80 8.17 -5.64
CA ASP A 77 7.14 8.63 -6.99
C ASP A 77 6.28 9.83 -7.42
N GLY A 78 5.00 9.81 -7.05
CA GLY A 78 4.06 10.91 -7.31
C GLY A 78 4.27 12.15 -6.44
N ARG A 79 5.04 12.06 -5.36
CA ARG A 79 5.27 13.18 -4.45
C ARG A 79 6.24 14.18 -5.06
N LYS A 80 5.69 15.32 -5.46
CA LYS A 80 6.47 16.53 -5.71
C LYS A 80 6.52 17.32 -4.41
N TYR A 81 7.58 17.14 -3.63
CA TYR A 81 7.86 18.06 -2.53
C TYR A 81 8.05 19.44 -3.15
N ALA A 82 7.20 20.40 -2.77
CA ALA A 82 7.50 21.80 -3.07
C ALA A 82 8.90 22.07 -2.52
N GLU A 83 9.83 22.46 -3.38
CA GLU A 83 11.14 22.93 -2.95
C GLU A 83 10.90 24.04 -1.93
N ILE A 84 11.14 23.74 -0.66
CA ILE A 84 11.23 24.75 0.37
C ILE A 84 12.42 25.59 -0.08
N LYS A 85 12.16 26.75 -0.69
CA LYS A 85 13.18 27.75 -0.97
C LYS A 85 13.88 28.03 0.35
N ALA A 86 15.10 27.54 0.47
CA ALA A 86 16.02 27.86 1.54
C ALA A 86 16.43 29.34 1.44
#